data_AF-A0A6F8ZSF0-F1
#
_entry.id   AF-A0A6F8ZSF0-F1
#
_cell.length_a   1.000
_cell.length_b   1.000
_cell.length_c   1.000
_cell.angle_alpha   90.00
_cell.angle_beta   90.00
_cell.angle_gamma   90.00
#
_symmetry.space_group_name_H-M   'P 1'
#
loop_
_entity.id
_entity.type
_entity.pdbx_description
1 polymer ?
#
loop_
_entity_poly.entity_id
_entity_poly.type
_entity_poly.pdbx_seq_one_letter_code
_entity_poly.pdbx_strand_id
1 'polypeptide(L)' 'MCDPYRSCSISEENGLSASFTIAHELGHVFNMPHDDNPKCREAGMKHQYHVMAPTLNYDTSPWSWSKCSRKYITEFLE' A
#
# COMPACT_ATOMS: atom_id res chain seq x y z
N MET A 1 13.21 -2.49 1.87
CA MET A 1 13.36 -3.88 1.36
C MET A 1 14.78 -4.43 1.48
N CYS A 2 15.83 -3.82 0.92
CA CYS A 2 17.16 -4.47 0.88
C CYS A 2 18.00 -4.39 2.18
N ASP A 3 17.45 -3.87 3.27
CA ASP A 3 18.13 -3.86 4.58
C ASP A 3 17.71 -5.11 5.37
N PRO A 4 18.60 -6.09 5.59
CA PRO A 4 18.26 -7.34 6.26
C PRO A 4 17.81 -7.15 7.72
N TYR A 5 18.13 -6.03 8.35
CA TYR A 5 17.71 -5.72 9.73
C TYR A 5 16.37 -4.98 9.81
N ARG A 6 15.84 -4.50 8.68
CA ARG A 6 14.63 -3.68 8.64
C ARG A 6 13.58 -4.15 7.63
N SER A 7 13.88 -5.17 6.82
CA SER A 7 12.95 -5.74 5.85
C SER A 7 12.02 -6.75 6.48
N CYS A 8 11.10 -6.26 7.32
CA CYS A 8 10.11 -7.07 7.99
C CYS A 8 8.79 -6.31 8.13
N SER A 9 7.69 -7.05 8.26
CA SER A 9 6.39 -6.55 8.68
C SER A 9 5.72 -7.59 9.59
N ILE A 10 4.74 -7.14 10.37
CA ILE A 10 3.93 -7.99 11.24
C ILE A 10 2.47 -7.72 10.88
N SER A 11 1.69 -8.77 10.68
CA SER A 11 0.27 -8.66 10.37
C SER A 11 -0.55 -9.54 11.32
N GLU A 12 -1.64 -8.99 11.83
CA GLU A 12 -2.62 -9.75 12.61
C GLU A 12 -3.41 -10.68 11.67
N GLU A 13 -3.57 -11.94 12.08
CA GLU A 13 -4.36 -12.92 11.34
C GLU A 13 -5.85 -12.68 11.64
N ASN A 14 -6.65 -12.46 10.59
CA ASN A 14 -8.09 -12.23 10.70
C ASN A 14 -8.87 -12.86 9.53
N GLY A 15 -8.37 -13.96 8.98
CA GLY A 15 -8.94 -14.63 7.81
C GLY A 15 -8.44 -14.07 6.47
N LEU A 16 -9.26 -14.18 5.42
CA LEU A 16 -8.85 -13.82 4.05
C LEU A 16 -8.47 -12.33 3.91
N SER A 17 -9.04 -11.45 4.73
CA SER A 17 -8.68 -10.03 4.77
C SER A 17 -7.23 -9.79 5.15
N ALA A 18 -6.58 -10.71 5.87
CA ALA A 18 -5.16 -10.60 6.22
C ALA A 18 -4.26 -10.54 4.97
N SER A 19 -4.69 -11.14 3.85
CA SER A 19 -3.96 -11.03 2.57
C SER A 19 -3.83 -9.59 2.07
N PHE A 20 -4.85 -8.75 2.32
CA PHE A 20 -4.82 -7.33 2.00
C PHE A 20 -3.82 -6.60 2.90
N THR A 21 -3.85 -6.86 4.21
CA THR A 21 -2.90 -6.30 5.18
C THR A 21 -1.47 -6.69 4.82
N ILE A 22 -1.21 -7.94 4.46
CA ILE A 22 0.13 -8.40 4.03
C ILE A 22 0.59 -7.62 2.79
N ALA A 23 -0.29 -7.44 1.79
CA ALA A 23 0.05 -6.66 0.60
C ALA A 23 0.34 -5.19 0.93
N HIS A 24 -0.46 -4.58 1.82
CA HIS A 24 -0.29 -3.22 2.30
C HIS A 24 1.07 -3.02 2.97
N GLU A 25 1.42 -3.88 3.93
CA GLU A 25 2.69 -3.78 4.64
C GLU A 25 3.89 -4.04 3.72
N LEU A 26 3.77 -4.95 2.75
CA LEU A 26 4.80 -5.11 1.71
C LEU A 26 4.97 -3.83 0.89
N GLY A 27 3.89 -3.09 0.61
CA GLY A 27 3.95 -1.77 -0.02
C GLY A 27 4.85 -0.80 0.76
N HIS A 28 4.73 -0.75 2.10
CA HIS A 28 5.62 0.04 2.94
C HIS A 28 7.08 -0.42 2.89
N VAL A 29 7.32 -1.73 2.82
CA VAL A 29 8.69 -2.28 2.63
C VAL A 29 9.32 -1.82 1.30
N PHE A 30 8.49 -1.57 0.28
CA PHE A 30 8.84 -0.94 -1.01
C PHE A 30 8.72 0.59 -1.01
N ASN A 31 8.74 1.23 0.16
CA ASN A 31 8.74 2.68 0.35
C ASN A 31 7.47 3.40 -0.17
N MET A 32 6.35 2.68 -0.32
CA MET A 32 5.07 3.30 -0.68
C MET A 32 4.46 4.02 0.53
N PRO A 33 4.07 5.30 0.41
CA PRO A 33 3.23 5.97 1.40
C PRO A 33 1.77 5.55 1.26
N HIS A 34 0.95 5.87 2.27
CA HIS A 34 -0.50 5.80 2.13
C HIS A 34 -1.01 6.73 1.02
N ASP A 35 -2.15 6.38 0.42
CA ASP A 35 -2.75 7.15 -0.66
C ASP A 35 -3.29 8.54 -0.23
N ASP A 36 -3.57 8.72 1.06
CA ASP A 36 -3.98 10.01 1.64
C ASP A 36 -2.79 10.92 2.04
N ASN A 37 -1.56 10.42 1.88
CA ASN A 37 -0.35 11.19 2.18
C ASN A 37 -0.26 12.43 1.26
N PRO A 38 0.21 13.60 1.74
CA PRO A 38 0.40 14.79 0.91
C PRO A 38 1.20 14.55 -0.39
N LYS A 39 2.14 13.60 -0.36
CA LYS A 39 2.94 13.20 -1.52
C LYS A 39 2.12 12.52 -2.64
N CYS A 40 0.95 11.98 -2.31
CA CYS A 40 0.04 11.32 -3.24
C CYS A 40 -1.06 12.23 -3.81
N ARG A 41 -1.13 13.50 -3.36
CA ARG A 41 -2.23 14.42 -3.72
C ARG A 41 -2.34 14.67 -5.23
N GLU A 42 -1.21 14.71 -5.93
CA GLU A 42 -1.14 14.91 -7.40
C GLU A 42 -1.67 13.71 -8.20
N ALA A 43 -1.66 12.51 -7.60
CA ALA A 43 -2.12 11.28 -8.26
C ALA A 43 -3.65 11.23 -8.43
N GLY A 44 -4.37 12.14 -7.77
CA GLY A 44 -5.83 12.25 -7.77
C GLY A 44 -6.48 11.22 -6.86
N MET A 45 -7.14 11.69 -5.81
CA MET A 45 -7.96 10.85 -4.93
C MET A 45 -9.30 10.57 -5.62
N LYS A 46 -9.43 9.43 -6.30
CA LYS A 46 -10.76 8.88 -6.59
C LYS A 46 -11.28 8.25 -5.30
N HIS A 47 -12.60 8.17 -5.12
CA HIS A 47 -13.25 7.46 -4.00
C HIS A 47 -13.07 5.92 -4.11
N GLN A 48 -11.93 5.46 -4.61
CA GLN A 48 -11.56 4.06 -4.74
C GLN A 48 -10.49 3.78 -3.70
N TYR A 49 -10.77 2.84 -2.80
CA TYR A 49 -9.80 2.41 -1.80
C TYR A 49 -8.86 1.40 -2.44
N HIS A 50 -7.63 1.86 -2.71
CA HIS A 50 -6.55 1.02 -3.23
C HIS A 50 -5.82 0.31 -2.08
N VAL A 51 -4.86 -0.56 -2.41
CA VAL A 51 -4.11 -1.35 -1.41
C VAL A 51 -3.44 -0.47 -0.34
N MET A 52 -2.94 0.71 -0.71
CA MET A 52 -2.29 1.65 0.23
C MET A 52 -3.26 2.66 0.87
N ALA A 53 -4.57 2.40 0.83
CA ALA A 53 -5.50 3.17 1.64
C ALA A 53 -5.23 2.97 3.14
N PRO A 54 -5.36 4.01 3.98
CA PRO A 54 -5.07 3.92 5.42
C PRO A 54 -6.08 3.06 6.19
N THR A 55 -7.23 2.75 5.59
CA THR A 55 -8.30 1.97 6.21
C THR A 55 -8.84 0.95 5.21
N LEU A 56 -8.99 -0.30 5.66
CA LEU A 56 -9.67 -1.35 4.92
C LEU A 56 -11.19 -1.14 5.01
N ASN A 57 -11.83 -0.94 3.85
CA ASN A 57 -13.29 -0.80 3.73
C ASN A 57 -13.85 -1.83 2.73
N TYR A 58 -15.15 -2.08 2.80
CA TYR A 58 -15.86 -2.97 1.85
C TYR A 58 -15.66 -2.56 0.38
N ASP A 59 -15.47 -1.26 0.12
CA ASP A 59 -15.26 -0.67 -1.21
C ASP A 59 -13.84 -0.84 -1.77
N THR A 60 -12.98 -1.64 -1.12
CA THR A 60 -11.63 -1.95 -1.62
C THR A 60 -11.62 -2.89 -2.84
N SER A 61 -12.78 -3.33 -3.33
CA SER A 61 -12.92 -4.22 -4.50
C SER A 61 -13.15 -3.43 -5.80
N PRO A 62 -12.39 -3.68 -6.88
CA PRO A 62 -11.32 -4.68 -6.99
C PRO A 62 -10.00 -4.23 -6.34
N TRP A 63 -9.28 -5.18 -5.75
CA TRP A 63 -7.94 -4.93 -5.18
C TRP A 63 -7.00 -4.41 -6.25
N SER A 64 -6.60 -3.15 -6.12
CA SER A 64 -5.83 -2.42 -7.12
C SER A 64 -4.86 -1.45 -6.47
N TRP A 65 -3.77 -1.17 -7.17
CA TRP A 65 -2.75 -0.20 -6.75
C TRP A 65 -3.05 1.18 -7.34
N SER A 66 -2.87 2.23 -6.55
CA SER A 66 -3.12 3.60 -7.00
C SER A 66 -2.06 4.06 -8.00
N LYS A 67 -2.29 5.23 -8.62
CA LYS A 67 -1.22 5.90 -9.38
C LYS A 67 -0.04 6.29 -8.48
N CYS A 68 -0.29 6.63 -7.21
CA CYS A 68 0.76 6.97 -6.26
C CYS A 68 1.63 5.75 -5.92
N SER A 69 1.01 4.60 -5.59
CA SER A 69 1.75 3.37 -5.28
C SER A 69 2.63 2.94 -6.46
N ARG A 70 2.11 3.03 -7.69
CA ARG A 70 2.89 2.74 -8.92
C ARG A 70 4.08 3.67 -9.11
N LYS A 71 3.93 4.96 -8.84
CA LYS A 71 5.04 5.92 -8.89
C LYS A 71 6.13 5.52 -7.90
N TYR A 72 5.76 5.28 -6.64
CA TYR A 72 6.74 5.00 -5.58
C TYR A 72 7.46 3.67 -5.74
N ILE A 73 6.80 2.62 -6.23
CA ILE A 73 7.52 1.36 -6.50
C ILE A 73 8.47 1.49 -7.68
N THR A 74 8.11 2.24 -8.72
CA THR A 74 9.02 2.51 -9.85
C THR A 74 10.23 3.31 -9.36
N GLU A 75 10.02 4.41 -8.63
CA GLU A 75 11.11 5.21 -8.05
C GLU A 75 11.97 4.44 -7.04
N PHE A 76 11.45 3.39 -6.42
CA PHE A 76 12.23 2.55 -5.50
C PHE A 76 13.12 1.54 -6.24
N LEU A 77 12.69 1.05 -7.40
CA LEU A 77 13.37 -0.01 -8.16
C LEU A 77 14.34 0.52 -9.22
N GLU A 78 14.13 1.75 -9.70
CA GLU A 78 15.04 2.49 -10.60
C GLU A 78 16.15 3.21 -9.83
#